data_AF-A0A924ZU27-F1
#
_entry.id   AF-A0A924ZU27-F1
#
_cell.length_a   1.000
_cell.length_b   1.000
_cell.length_c   1.000
_cell.angle_alpha   90.00
_cell.angle_beta   90.00
_cell.angle_gamma   90.00
#
_symmetry.space_group_name_H-M   'P 1'
#
loop_
_entity.id
_entity.type
_entity.pdbx_description
1 polymer ?
#
loop_
_entity_poly.entity_id
_entity_poly.type
_entity_poly.pdbx_seq_one_letter_code
_entity_poly.pdbx_strand_id
1 'polypeptide(L)' 'MNKLKQRWGIETNFQLTIIFIVFALTGSASAWLSKPFCIWLGITKDDLGYWFTPVRLLLIFPIYQLLLVLI' A
#
# COMPACT_ATOMS: atom_id res chain seq x y z
N MET A 1 -8.26 14.54 17.93
CA MET A 1 -8.88 14.44 16.59
C MET A 1 -8.85 15.75 15.79
N ASN A 2 -8.97 16.93 16.42
CA ASN A 2 -9.02 18.21 15.69
C ASN A 2 -7.76 18.54 14.87
N LYS A 3 -6.54 18.22 15.36
CA LYS A 3 -5.29 18.47 14.60
C LYS A 3 -5.18 17.66 13.30
N LEU A 4 -5.67 16.41 13.29
CA LEU A 4 -5.66 15.54 12.12
C LEU A 4 -6.67 16.02 11.07
N LYS A 5 -7.87 16.36 11.52
CA LYS A 5 -8.92 16.94 10.68
C LYS A 5 -8.49 18.25 10.04
N GLN A 6 -7.89 19.15 10.81
CA GLN A 6 -7.44 20.45 10.31
C GLN A 6 -6.27 20.33 9.32
N ARG A 7 -5.34 19.37 9.51
CA ARG A 7 -4.26 19.12 8.55
C ARG A 7 -4.76 18.57 7.22
N TRP A 8 -5.83 17.79 7.22
CA TRP A 8 -6.34 17.08 6.05
C TRP A 8 -7.61 17.73 5.49
N GLY A 9 -8.04 18.88 6.03
CA GLY A 9 -9.25 19.59 5.61
C GLY A 9 -10.55 18.82 5.84
N ILE A 10 -10.59 17.92 6.84
CA ILE A 10 -11.71 17.01 7.06
C ILE A 10 -12.74 17.65 8.00
N GLU A 11 -13.97 17.81 7.51
CA GLU A 11 -15.06 18.42 8.29
C GLU A 11 -15.76 17.40 9.19
N THR A 12 -15.89 16.14 8.73
CA THR A 12 -16.69 15.11 9.42
C THR A 12 -15.88 13.89 9.84
N ASN A 13 -16.29 13.22 10.93
CA ASN A 13 -15.69 11.93 11.33
C ASN A 13 -15.91 10.83 10.27
N PHE A 14 -16.98 10.95 9.47
CA PHE A 14 -17.29 9.98 8.42
C PHE A 14 -16.26 9.98 7.29
N GLN A 15 -15.79 11.16 6.88
CA GLN A 15 -14.69 11.30 5.92
C GLN A 15 -13.39 10.63 6.41
N LEU A 16 -13.06 10.74 7.71
CA LEU A 16 -11.92 10.02 8.30
C LEU A 16 -12.10 8.50 8.19
N THR A 17 -13.30 7.97 8.45
CA THR A 17 -13.58 6.54 8.30
C THR A 17 -13.41 6.07 6.86
N ILE A 18 -13.92 6.83 5.89
CA ILE A 18 -13.75 6.52 4.46
C ILE A 18 -12.27 6.47 4.10
N ILE A 19 -11.51 7.48 4.52
CA ILE A 19 -10.06 7.54 4.30
C ILE A 19 -9.38 6.28 4.83
N PHE A 20 -9.66 5.87 6.08
CA PHE A 20 -9.08 4.65 6.63
C PHE A 20 -9.47 3.39 5.86
N ILE A 21 -10.72 3.30 5.39
CA ILE A 21 -11.18 2.18 4.56
C ILE A 21 -10.41 2.15 3.23
N VAL A 22 -10.30 3.29 2.53
CA VAL A 22 -9.54 3.39 1.27
C VAL A 22 -8.07 3.02 1.52
N PHE A 23 -7.43 3.56 2.57
CA PHE A 23 -6.07 3.20 2.94
C PHE A 23 -5.90 1.70 3.20
N ALA A 24 -6.84 1.07 3.91
CA ALA A 24 -6.82 -0.36 4.21
C ALA A 24 -7.00 -1.22 2.94
N LEU A 25 -7.91 -0.82 2.06
CA LEU A 25 -8.16 -1.50 0.78
C LEU A 25 -6.96 -1.38 -0.14
N THR A 26 -6.44 -0.17 -0.36
CA THR A 26 -5.28 0.09 -1.21
C THR A 26 -4.02 -0.59 -0.67
N GLY A 27 -3.82 -0.58 0.66
CA GLY A 27 -2.68 -1.24 1.30
C GLY A 27 -2.74 -2.76 1.24
N SER A 28 -3.94 -3.34 1.38
CA SER A 28 -4.15 -4.78 1.23
C SER A 28 -3.98 -5.21 -0.24
N ALA A 29 -4.52 -4.41 -1.17
CA ALA A 29 -4.40 -4.65 -2.61
C ALA A 29 -2.94 -4.58 -3.08
N SER A 30 -2.15 -3.60 -2.62
CA SER A 30 -0.73 -3.50 -2.98
C SER A 30 0.08 -4.71 -2.45
N ALA A 31 -0.20 -5.14 -1.22
CA ALA A 31 0.43 -6.32 -0.63
C ALA A 31 0.08 -7.61 -1.38
N TRP A 32 -1.17 -7.73 -1.85
CA TRP A 32 -1.61 -8.85 -2.68
C TRP A 32 -0.96 -8.83 -4.07
N LEU A 33 -0.96 -7.68 -4.75
CA LEU A 33 -0.35 -7.48 -6.07
C LEU A 33 1.17 -7.61 -6.08
N SER A 34 1.85 -7.38 -4.95
CA SER A 34 3.30 -7.58 -4.87
C SER A 34 3.75 -9.00 -5.18
N LYS A 35 2.91 -10.02 -4.89
CA LYS A 35 3.26 -11.43 -5.16
C LYS A 35 3.37 -11.73 -6.66
N PRO A 36 2.33 -11.49 -7.48
CA PRO A 36 2.43 -11.69 -8.93
C PRO A 36 3.49 -10.76 -9.55
N PHE A 37 3.68 -9.55 -9.03
CA PHE A 37 4.75 -8.66 -9.50
C PHE A 37 6.15 -9.23 -9.25
N CYS A 38 6.40 -9.79 -8.06
CA CYS A 38 7.67 -10.47 -7.77
C CYS A 38 7.91 -11.64 -8.72
N ILE A 39 6.89 -12.47 -8.96
CA ILE A 39 7.00 -13.61 -9.89
C ILE A 39 7.25 -13.12 -11.33
N TRP A 40 6.55 -12.08 -11.77
CA TRP A 40 6.71 -11.48 -13.10
C TRP A 40 8.12 -10.91 -13.32
N LEU A 41 8.71 -10.32 -12.28
CA LEU A 41 10.10 -9.83 -12.28
C LEU A 41 11.15 -10.94 -12.14
N GLY A 42 10.73 -12.22 -12.01
CA GLY A 42 11.65 -13.33 -11.75
C GLY A 42 12.28 -13.29 -10.36
N ILE A 43 11.70 -12.54 -9.43
CA ILE A 43 12.16 -12.43 -8.05
C ILE A 43 11.57 -13.59 -7.24
N THR A 44 12.35 -14.66 -7.12
CA THR A 44 12.01 -15.85 -6.36
C THR A 44 12.59 -15.82 -4.95
N LYS A 45 11.92 -16.50 -4.02
CA LYS A 45 12.42 -16.66 -2.65
C LYS A 45 13.74 -17.43 -2.61
N ASP A 46 13.91 -18.37 -3.52
CA ASP A 46 15.13 -19.17 -3.64
C ASP A 46 16.36 -18.33 -4.04
N ASP A 47 16.20 -17.34 -4.94
CA ASP A 47 17.30 -16.47 -5.37
C ASP A 47 17.72 -15.44 -4.33
N LEU A 48 16.76 -14.88 -3.58
CA LEU A 48 17.03 -13.79 -2.63
C LEU A 48 17.14 -14.23 -1.17
N GLY A 49 16.62 -15.40 -0.80
CA GLY A 49 16.59 -15.87 0.59
C GLY A 49 16.02 -14.83 1.54
N TYR A 50 16.83 -14.38 2.52
CA TYR A 50 16.45 -13.35 3.48
C TYR A 50 16.17 -11.97 2.87
N TRP A 51 16.72 -11.67 1.69
CA TRP A 51 16.50 -10.41 0.97
C TRP A 51 15.15 -10.35 0.26
N PHE A 52 14.44 -11.48 0.12
CA PHE A 52 13.13 -11.51 -0.54
C PHE A 52 12.13 -10.58 0.15
N THR A 53 12.11 -10.57 1.48
CA THR A 53 11.17 -9.76 2.27
C THR A 53 11.41 -8.24 2.11
N PRO A 54 12.63 -7.70 2.32
CA PRO A 54 12.87 -6.28 2.11
C PRO A 54 12.69 -5.84 0.65
N VAL A 55 13.11 -6.65 -0.33
CA VAL A 55 12.88 -6.34 -1.76
C VAL A 55 11.40 -6.29 -2.09
N ARG A 56 10.61 -7.26 -1.59
CA ARG A 56 9.16 -7.26 -1.75
C ARG A 56 8.51 -6.03 -1.09
N LEU A 57 8.98 -5.62 0.08
CA LEU A 57 8.48 -4.44 0.78
C LEU A 57 8.77 -3.15 0.00
N LEU A 58 9.96 -3.06 -0.60
CA LEU A 58 10.36 -1.98 -1.51
C LEU A 58 9.48 -1.96 -2.78
N LEU A 59 9.09 -3.14 -3.29
CA LEU A 59 8.17 -3.29 -4.43
C LEU A 59 6.71 -2.94 -4.12
N ILE A 60 6.25 -3.21 -2.89
CA ILE A 60 4.90 -2.83 -2.45
C ILE A 60 4.73 -1.30 -2.51
N PHE A 61 5.78 -0.53 -2.23
CA PHE A 61 5.73 0.93 -2.22
C PHE A 61 5.31 1.56 -3.56
N PRO A 62 5.99 1.32 -4.70
CA PRO A 62 5.56 1.86 -5.99
C PRO A 62 4.21 1.31 -6.45
N ILE A 63 3.90 0.03 -6.18
CA ILE A 63 2.56 -0.53 -6.48
C ILE A 63 1.47 0.23 -5.72
N TYR A 64 1.73 0.53 -4.45
CA TYR A 64 0.83 1.29 -3.60
C TYR A 64 0.62 2.73 -4.11
N GLN A 65 1.68 3.41 -4.55
CA GLN A 65 1.57 4.75 -5.14
C GLN A 65 0.72 4.74 -6.42
N LEU A 66 0.89 3.73 -7.28
CA LEU A 66 0.08 3.61 -8.50
C LEU A 66 -1.39 3.34 -8.19
N LEU A 67 -1.68 2.47 -7.22
CA LEU A 67 -3.06 2.18 -6.81
C LEU A 67 -3.75 3.40 -6.17
N LEU A 68 -3.01 4.22 -5.42
CA LEU A 68 -3.55 5.47 -4.85
C LEU A 68 -3.92 6.50 -5.92
N VAL A 69 -3.26 6.49 -7.08
CA VAL A 69 -3.60 7.41 -8.19
C VAL A 69 -4.78 6.88 -9.02
N LEU A 70 -4.95 5.55 -9.07
CA LEU A 70 -6.01 4.90 -9.83
C LEU A 70 -7.38 4.88 -9.12
N ILE A 71 -7.40 4.94 -7.79
CA ILE A 71 -8.60 4.89 -6.93
C ILE A 71 -8.97 6.30 -6.49
#